data_AF-A0A8S2LBN3-F1
#
_entry.id   AF-A0A8S2LBN3-F1
#
_cell.length_a   1.000
_cell.length_b   1.000
_cell.length_c   1.000
_cell.angle_alpha   90.00
_cell.angle_beta   90.00
_cell.angle_gamma   90.00
#
_symmetry.space_group_name_H-M   'P 1'
#
loop_
_entity.id
_entity.type
_entity.pdbx_description
1 polymer ?
#
loop_
_entity_poly.entity_id
_entity_poly.type
_entity_poly.pdbx_seq_one_letter_code
_entity_poly.pdbx_strand_id
1 'polypeptide(L)'
;TDTITIIPSETTHYQPNDICELLILAPFSPASGLVIFDCDGQVSQPIQFQIESGKDSATVEFRISKDWIPGFTVHAELTGSIPREIEVPDSLPRPAIATDSVSLKVSRDIYKL
;
A
#
# COMPACT_ATOMS: atom_id res chain seq x y z
N THR A 1 12.06 -11.24 1.57
CA THR A 1 10.92 -10.34 1.78
C THR A 1 9.99 -10.60 0.64
N ASP A 2 8.71 -10.84 0.92
CA ASP A 2 7.73 -11.04 -0.14
C ASP A 2 7.37 -9.69 -0.79
N THR A 3 6.71 -9.72 -1.94
CA THR A 3 6.30 -8.52 -2.67
C THR A 3 4.81 -8.26 -2.47
N ILE A 4 4.44 -7.00 -2.26
CA ILE A 4 3.06 -6.52 -2.25
C ILE A 4 2.67 -6.15 -3.68
N THR A 5 1.43 -6.35 -4.10
CA THR A 5 0.93 -5.70 -5.33
C THR A 5 0.10 -4.48 -4.95
N ILE A 6 0.49 -3.30 -5.42
CA ILE A 6 -0.22 -2.04 -5.18
C ILE A 6 -0.93 -1.60 -6.47
N ILE A 7 -2.25 -1.55 -6.44
CA ILE A 7 -3.07 -1.19 -7.61
C ILE A 7 -3.82 0.11 -7.31
N PRO A 8 -3.46 1.23 -7.95
CA PRO A 8 -4.21 2.48 -7.83
C PRO A 8 -5.54 2.41 -8.61
N SER A 9 -6.56 3.11 -8.10
CA SER A 9 -7.87 3.21 -8.75
C SER A 9 -7.82 3.84 -10.15
N GLU A 10 -6.84 4.71 -10.38
CA GLU A 10 -6.58 5.37 -11.66
C GLU A 10 -5.09 5.28 -12.01
N THR A 11 -4.79 5.03 -13.28
CA THR A 11 -3.42 4.77 -13.72
C THR A 11 -2.77 5.92 -14.49
N THR A 12 -3.57 6.88 -14.97
CA THR A 12 -3.07 7.90 -15.90
C THR A 12 -2.81 9.23 -15.23
N HIS A 13 -3.80 9.89 -14.64
CA HIS A 13 -3.60 11.23 -14.07
C HIS A 13 -4.54 11.52 -12.90
N TYR A 14 -3.97 11.64 -11.70
CA TYR A 14 -4.68 12.21 -10.57
C TYR A 14 -4.62 13.73 -10.58
N GLN A 15 -5.62 14.37 -10.00
CA GLN A 15 -5.63 15.81 -9.72
C GLN A 15 -5.62 16.07 -8.21
N PRO A 16 -5.19 17.27 -7.77
CA PRO A 16 -5.32 17.63 -6.37
C PRO A 16 -6.76 17.57 -5.88
N ASN A 17 -6.94 17.06 -4.66
CA ASN A 17 -8.21 16.77 -4.01
C ASN A 17 -9.00 15.58 -4.58
N ASP A 18 -8.51 14.90 -5.62
CA ASP A 18 -9.08 13.61 -5.99
C ASP A 18 -8.96 12.64 -4.82
N ILE A 19 -9.96 11.76 -4.70
CA ILE A 19 -9.92 10.61 -3.82
C ILE A 19 -9.25 9.49 -4.59
N CYS A 20 -8.13 9.01 -4.05
CA CYS A 20 -7.42 7.85 -4.57
C CYS A 20 -7.71 6.66 -3.65
N GLU A 21 -7.99 5.52 -4.28
CA GLU A 21 -8.06 4.23 -3.60
C GLU A 21 -6.88 3.39 -4.07
N LEU A 22 -6.20 2.76 -3.12
CA LEU A 22 -5.17 1.76 -3.39
C LEU A 22 -5.69 0.40 -2.96
N LEU A 23 -5.80 -0.52 -3.90
CA LEU A 23 -5.98 -1.92 -3.60
C LEU A 23 -4.61 -2.54 -3.33
N ILE A 24 -4.40 -2.97 -2.10
CA ILE A 24 -3.20 -3.64 -1.63
C ILE A 24 -3.48 -5.14 -1.63
N LEU A 25 -2.76 -5.91 -2.46
CA LEU A 25 -2.80 -7.37 -2.44
C LEU A 25 -1.62 -7.91 -1.65
N ALA A 26 -1.92 -8.76 -0.68
CA ALA A 26 -0.93 -9.33 0.23
C ALA A 26 -0.62 -10.79 -0.08
N PRO A 27 0.66 -11.19 0.05
CA PRO A 27 1.06 -12.58 -0.12
C PRO A 27 0.71 -13.48 1.08
N PHE A 28 0.28 -12.90 2.20
CA PHE A 28 -0.11 -13.62 3.42
C PHE A 28 -1.18 -12.86 4.22
N SER A 29 -1.92 -13.59 5.06
CA SER A 29 -2.85 -13.02 6.03
C SER A 29 -2.92 -13.85 7.32
N PRO A 30 -3.28 -13.24 8.46
CA PRO A 30 -3.53 -11.80 8.66
C PRO A 30 -2.25 -10.97 8.58
N ALA A 31 -2.39 -9.69 8.26
CA ALA A 31 -1.27 -8.75 8.18
C ALA A 31 -1.63 -7.35 8.69
N SER A 32 -0.70 -6.71 9.39
CA SER A 32 -0.75 -5.30 9.73
C SER A 32 0.08 -4.50 8.73
N GLY A 33 -0.51 -3.45 8.18
CA GLY A 33 0.06 -2.69 7.09
C GLY A 33 0.28 -1.22 7.39
N LEU A 34 1.26 -0.64 6.70
CA LEU A 34 1.57 0.78 6.69
C LEU A 34 1.71 1.26 5.24
N VAL A 35 1.08 2.38 4.91
CA VAL A 35 1.30 3.12 3.67
C VAL A 35 1.97 4.45 3.99
N ILE A 36 3.04 4.77 3.28
CA ILE A 36 3.78 6.02 3.40
C ILE A 36 3.81 6.70 2.03
N PHE A 37 3.49 7.99 1.98
CA PHE A 37 3.64 8.79 0.75
C PHE A 37 4.90 9.64 0.83
N ASP A 38 5.79 9.48 -0.14
CA ASP A 38 7.00 10.28 -0.34
C ASP A 38 6.82 11.21 -1.54
N CYS A 39 6.87 12.51 -1.28
CA CYS A 39 6.76 13.57 -2.30
C CYS A 39 8.11 14.26 -2.44
N ASP A 40 9.04 13.63 -3.17
CA ASP A 40 10.38 14.17 -3.42
C ASP A 40 11.18 14.44 -2.13
N GLY A 41 11.17 13.49 -1.21
CA GLY A 41 11.82 13.56 0.10
C GLY A 41 10.94 14.13 1.21
N GLN A 42 9.75 14.65 0.88
CA GLN A 42 8.75 15.03 1.87
C GLN A 42 7.85 13.84 2.21
N VAL A 43 8.14 13.21 3.35
CA VAL A 43 7.40 12.06 3.85
C VAL A 43 6.16 12.51 4.62
N SER A 44 5.00 12.05 4.17
CA SER A 44 3.71 12.29 4.82
C SER A 44 3.51 11.44 6.08
N GLN A 45 2.43 11.74 6.82
CA GLN A 45 2.01 10.88 7.91
C GLN A 45 1.58 9.51 7.37
N PRO A 46 2.06 8.40 7.96
CA PRO A 46 1.73 7.08 7.48
C PRO A 46 0.27 6.72 7.77
N ILE A 47 -0.36 5.97 6.85
CA ILE A 47 -1.69 5.41 7.03
C ILE A 47 -1.55 3.94 7.45
N GLN A 48 -2.15 3.57 8.57
CA GLN A 48 -2.20 2.19 9.03
C GLN A 48 -3.44 1.49 8.47
N PHE A 49 -3.30 0.21 8.12
CA PHE A 49 -4.42 -0.64 7.70
C PHE A 49 -4.21 -2.08 8.18
N GLN A 50 -5.24 -2.92 8.04
CA GLN A 50 -5.21 -4.32 8.44
C GLN A 50 -5.75 -5.19 7.31
N ILE A 51 -5.18 -6.37 7.16
CA ILE A 51 -5.68 -7.46 6.32
C ILE A 51 -6.17 -8.54 7.26
N GLU A 52 -7.48 -8.76 7.24
CA GLU A 52 -8.14 -9.72 8.11
C GLU A 52 -7.74 -11.16 7.75
N SER A 53 -7.87 -12.05 8.72
CA SER A 53 -7.57 -13.48 8.52
C SER A 53 -8.42 -14.06 7.40
N GLY A 54 -7.79 -14.73 6.42
CA GLY A 54 -8.48 -15.32 5.27
C GLY A 54 -8.84 -14.33 4.16
N LYS A 55 -8.47 -13.05 4.29
CA LYS A 55 -8.47 -12.08 3.19
C LYS A 55 -7.11 -12.04 2.53
N ASP A 56 -7.07 -11.60 1.28
CA ASP A 56 -5.85 -11.44 0.48
C ASP A 56 -5.55 -9.97 0.17
N SER A 57 -6.40 -9.05 0.63
CA SER A 57 -6.36 -7.66 0.21
C SER A 57 -7.00 -6.69 1.20
N ALA A 58 -6.63 -5.42 1.07
CA ALA A 58 -7.26 -4.28 1.73
C ALA A 58 -7.25 -3.06 0.81
N THR A 59 -8.25 -2.19 0.96
CA THR A 59 -8.30 -0.91 0.24
C THR A 59 -7.94 0.23 1.17
N VAL A 60 -7.00 1.09 0.74
CA VAL A 60 -6.62 2.31 1.45
C VAL A 60 -7.09 3.51 0.64
N GLU A 61 -7.99 4.31 1.23
CA GLU A 61 -8.51 5.54 0.63
C GLU A 61 -7.80 6.77 1.22
N PHE A 62 -7.43 7.72 0.38
CA PHE A 62 -6.91 9.02 0.82
C PHE A 62 -7.21 10.12 -0.20
N ARG A 63 -7.13 11.37 0.27
CA ARG A 63 -7.25 12.56 -0.57
C ARG A 63 -5.87 13.06 -0.97
N ILE A 64 -5.68 13.30 -2.27
CA ILE A 64 -4.41 13.80 -2.81
C ILE A 64 -4.23 15.28 -2.45
N SER A 65 -3.11 15.62 -1.82
CA SER A 65 -2.76 17.02 -1.51
C SER A 65 -2.34 17.79 -2.75
N LYS A 66 -2.52 19.12 -2.72
CA LYS A 66 -1.97 20.04 -3.75
C LYS A 66 -0.44 20.06 -3.75
N ASP A 67 0.18 19.80 -2.61
CA ASP A 67 1.63 19.83 -2.45
C ASP A 67 2.31 18.58 -3.03
N TRP A 68 1.53 17.59 -3.47
CA TRP A 68 2.02 16.35 -4.08
C TRP A 68 2.18 16.45 -5.60
N ILE A 69 2.14 17.67 -6.15
CA ILE A 69 2.50 17.95 -7.55
C ILE A 69 4.04 18.00 -7.65
N PRO A 70 4.65 17.33 -8.64
CA PRO A 70 4.05 16.71 -9.82
C PRO A 70 3.69 15.22 -9.66
N GLY A 71 3.94 14.64 -8.50
CA GLY A 71 3.68 13.24 -8.20
C GLY A 71 4.22 12.86 -6.83
N PHE A 72 3.96 11.61 -6.45
CA PHE A 72 4.42 11.03 -5.19
C PHE A 72 4.67 9.53 -5.38
N THR A 73 5.49 8.96 -4.49
CA THR A 73 5.69 7.51 -4.40
C THR A 73 4.97 6.98 -3.18
N VAL A 74 4.15 5.96 -3.40
CA VAL A 74 3.50 5.19 -2.35
C VAL A 74 4.44 4.05 -1.98
N HIS A 75 4.79 3.95 -0.71
CA HIS A 75 5.48 2.78 -0.14
C HIS A 75 4.48 2.02 0.73
N ALA A 76 4.36 0.71 0.52
CA ALA A 76 3.58 -0.16 1.38
C ALA A 76 4.49 -1.16 2.08
N GLU A 77 4.22 -1.40 3.35
CA GLU A 77 4.85 -2.45 4.15
C GLU A 77 3.76 -3.26 4.85
N LEU A 78 3.95 -4.58 4.89
CA LEU A 78 3.11 -5.52 5.61
C LEU A 78 3.97 -6.35 6.55
N THR A 79 3.47 -6.53 7.77
CA THR A 79 4.02 -7.47 8.75
C THR A 79 2.94 -8.45 9.18
N GLY A 80 3.31 -9.72 9.32
CA GLY A 80 2.37 -10.78 9.65
C GLY A 80 3.09 -12.04 10.12
N SER A 81 2.39 -13.17 10.03
CA SER A 81 2.94 -14.47 10.42
C SER A 81 2.43 -15.56 9.49
N ILE A 82 3.32 -16.47 9.08
CA ILE A 82 3.01 -17.58 8.17
C ILE A 82 3.33 -18.90 8.89
N PRO A 83 2.53 -19.97 8.70
CA PRO A 83 2.87 -21.31 9.18
C PRO A 83 4.23 -21.80 8.64
N ARG A 84 4.88 -22.73 9.35
CA ARG A 84 6.11 -23.37 8.86
C ARG A 84 5.73 -24.55 7.94
N GLU A 85 6.40 -24.67 6.80
CA GLU A 85 6.13 -25.70 5.77
C GLU A 85 6.40 -27.14 6.22
N ILE A 86 7.28 -27.33 7.21
CA ILE A 86 7.59 -28.65 7.77
C ILE A 86 6.97 -28.70 9.16
N GLU A 87 5.75 -29.24 9.20
CA GLU A 87 4.96 -29.35 10.43
C GLU A 87 5.63 -30.30 11.41
N VAL A 88 6.18 -29.74 12.48
CA VAL A 88 6.24 -30.43 13.77
C VAL A 88 4.98 -30.00 14.52
N PRO A 89 4.24 -30.92 15.18
CA PRO A 89 3.13 -30.55 16.05
C PRO A 89 3.56 -29.44 17.02
N ASP A 90 2.70 -28.43 17.22
CA ASP A 90 2.91 -27.25 18.09
C ASP A 90 4.00 -26.25 17.65
N SER A 91 4.47 -26.27 16.40
CA SER A 91 5.42 -25.25 15.93
C SER A 91 4.77 -23.86 15.84
N LEU A 92 5.39 -22.86 16.48
CA LEU A 92 4.95 -21.46 16.38
C LEU A 92 5.16 -20.94 14.94
N PRO A 93 4.24 -20.10 14.42
CA PRO A 93 4.37 -19.51 13.09
C PRO A 93 5.61 -18.62 13.00
N ARG A 94 6.14 -18.44 11.77
CA ARG A 94 7.29 -17.56 11.51
C ARG A 94 6.82 -16.14 11.17
N PRO A 95 7.55 -15.08 11.58
CA PRO A 95 7.29 -13.73 11.09
C PRO A 95 7.37 -13.66 9.56
N ALA A 96 6.54 -12.80 8.97
CA ALA A 96 6.53 -12.54 7.54
C ALA A 96 6.49 -11.02 7.28
N ILE A 97 7.22 -10.60 6.25
CA ILE A 97 7.33 -9.20 5.85
C ILE A 97 7.21 -9.13 4.34
N ALA A 98 6.36 -8.22 3.86
CA ALA A 98 6.24 -7.87 2.45
C ALA A 98 6.35 -6.36 2.27
N THR A 99 6.94 -5.93 1.16
CA THR A 99 7.09 -4.51 0.82
C THR A 99 6.97 -4.31 -0.69
N ASP A 100 6.40 -3.19 -1.12
CA ASP A 100 6.54 -2.71 -2.49
C ASP A 100 6.29 -1.19 -2.56
N SER A 101 6.54 -0.58 -3.72
CA SER A 101 6.25 0.82 -3.96
C SER A 101 5.77 1.09 -5.39
N VAL A 102 4.91 2.10 -5.55
CA VAL A 102 4.43 2.57 -6.85
C VAL A 102 4.47 4.09 -6.91
N SER A 103 4.93 4.65 -8.04
CA SER A 103 4.93 6.10 -8.27
C SER A 103 3.69 6.52 -9.05
N LEU A 104 3.03 7.56 -8.56
CA LEU A 104 1.83 8.14 -9.16
C LEU A 104 2.12 9.58 -9.58
N LYS A 105 1.52 9.98 -10.71
CA LYS A 105 1.63 11.35 -11.23
C LYS A 105 0.39 12.16 -10.86
N VAL A 106 0.62 13.41 -10.46
CA VAL A 106 -0.43 14.38 -10.15
C VAL A 106 -0.32 15.52 -11.16
N SER A 107 -1.34 15.66 -12.00
CA SER A 107 -1.39 16.72 -13.01
C SER A 107 -1.70 18.07 -12.38
N ARG A 108 -1.07 19.12 -12.90
CA ARG A 108 -1.43 20.51 -12.60
C ARG A 108 -2.67 20.96 -13.37
N ASP A 109 -2.97 20.31 -14.47
CA ASP A 109 -4.05 20.69 -15.39
C ASP A 109 -5.38 20.09 -14.94
N ILE A 110 -6.42 20.93 -14.89
CA ILE A 110 -7.79 20.57 -14.46
C ILE A 110 -8.55 19.81 -15.56
N TYR A 111 -7.95 19.53 -16.72
CA TYR A 111 -8.63 18.86 -17.82
C TYR A 111 -8.61 17.33 -17.64
N LYS A 112 -9.70 16.78 -17.09
CA LYS A 112 -10.04 15.36 -17.31
C LYS A 112 -10.54 15.26 -18.76
N LEU A 113 -9.69 14.77 -19.67
CA LEU A 113 -10.06 14.44 -21.04
C LEU A 113 -10.88 13.15 -21.08
#